data_AF-A0A2X2USL7-F1
#
_entry.id   AF-A0A2X2USL7-F1
#
_cell.length_a   1.000
_cell.length_b   1.000
_cell.length_c   1.000
_cell.angle_alpha   90.00
_cell.angle_beta   90.00
_cell.angle_gamma   90.00
#
_symmetry.space_group_name_H-M   'P 1'
#
loop_
_entity.id
_entity.type
_entity.pdbx_description
1 polymer ?
#
loop_
_entity_poly.entity_id
_entity_poly.type
_entity_poly.pdbx_seq_one_letter_code
_entity_poly.pdbx_strand_id
1 'polypeptide(L)' 'MNIITAAEIKVGTQLAEANGFLWDVAKIVKQTPKTITVRLCSDFSSFRQHWTTQPDGTPGGVLKTFRKSSRLYGIA' A
#
# COMPACT_ATOMS: atom_id res chain seq x y z
N MET A 1 5.76 4.49 -14.22
CA MET A 1 5.34 3.28 -13.48
C MET A 1 6.42 2.25 -13.70
N ASN A 2 7.14 1.88 -12.66
CA ASN A 2 8.30 0.98 -12.74
C ASN A 2 7.98 -0.30 -11.97
N ILE A 3 8.63 -1.40 -12.35
CA ILE A 3 8.54 -2.62 -11.55
C ILE A 3 9.56 -2.50 -10.42
N ILE A 4 9.07 -2.44 -9.18
CA ILE A 4 9.89 -2.47 -7.97
C ILE A 4 9.74 -3.82 -7.27
N THR A 5 10.67 -4.18 -6.41
CA THR A 5 10.47 -5.24 -5.43
C THR A 5 9.76 -4.70 -4.20
N ALA A 6 9.00 -5.54 -3.50
CA ALA A 6 8.35 -5.12 -2.27
C ALA A 6 9.36 -4.72 -1.17
N ALA A 7 10.62 -5.15 -1.26
CA ALA A 7 11.70 -4.69 -0.37
C ALA A 7 11.99 -3.19 -0.46
N GLU A 8 11.66 -2.56 -1.60
CA GLU A 8 11.91 -1.14 -1.88
C GLU A 8 10.75 -0.24 -1.44
N ILE A 9 9.65 -0.81 -0.92
CA ILE A 9 8.49 -0.05 -0.46
C ILE A 9 8.89 0.83 0.74
N LYS A 10 8.55 2.12 0.63
CA LYS A 10 8.63 3.13 1.70
C LYS A 10 7.27 3.77 1.91
N VAL A 11 7.09 4.47 3.02
CA VAL A 11 5.90 5.33 3.21
C VAL A 11 5.91 6.39 2.11
N GLY A 12 4.74 6.62 1.50
CA GLY A 12 4.58 7.50 0.34
C GLY A 12 4.85 6.83 -1.02
N THR A 13 5.31 5.57 -1.06
CA THR A 13 5.29 4.80 -2.31
C THR A 13 3.85 4.62 -2.77
N GLN A 14 3.59 4.80 -4.07
CA GLN A 14 2.32 4.45 -4.67
C GLN A 14 2.44 3.12 -5.41
N LEU A 15 1.49 2.21 -5.18
CA LEU A 15 1.41 0.89 -5.80
C LEU A 15 0.21 0.82 -6.73
N ALA A 16 0.41 0.32 -7.94
CA ALA A 16 -0.65 0.16 -8.93
C ALA A 16 -1.09 -1.30 -9.04
N GLU A 17 -2.40 -1.51 -9.17
CA GLU A 17 -2.98 -2.79 -9.62
C GLU A 17 -3.01 -2.89 -11.14
N ALA A 18 -3.28 -4.10 -11.66
CA ALA A 18 -3.29 -4.35 -13.10
C ALA A 18 -4.36 -3.55 -13.86
N ASN A 19 -5.44 -3.13 -13.17
CA ASN A 19 -6.49 -2.28 -13.71
C ASN A 19 -6.17 -0.76 -13.61
N GLY A 20 -4.98 -0.40 -13.15
CA GLY A 20 -4.56 0.99 -12.95
C GLY A 20 -5.03 1.61 -11.63
N PHE A 21 -5.69 0.86 -10.75
CA PHE A 21 -6.06 1.36 -9.42
C PHE A 21 -4.81 1.64 -8.58
N LEU A 22 -4.75 2.81 -7.95
CA LEU A 22 -3.59 3.29 -7.21
C LEU A 22 -3.82 3.18 -5.70
N TRP A 23 -2.78 2.73 -5.00
CA TRP A 23 -2.72 2.61 -3.56
C TRP A 23 -1.56 3.42 -3.01
N ASP A 24 -1.80 4.21 -1.99
CA ASP A 24 -0.75 4.92 -1.27
C ASP A 24 -0.32 4.10 -0.06
N VAL A 25 1.00 3.89 0.09
CA VAL A 25 1.57 3.25 1.27
C VAL A 25 1.60 4.26 2.41
N ALA A 26 0.58 4.25 3.25
CA ALA A 26 0.45 5.17 4.39
C ALA A 26 1.35 4.78 5.57
N LYS A 27 1.61 3.48 5.78
CA LYS A 27 2.42 3.00 6.90
C LYS A 27 3.06 1.65 6.62
N ILE A 28 4.30 1.46 7.08
CA ILE A 28 4.90 0.13 7.23
C ILE A 28 4.55 -0.38 8.64
N VAL A 29 3.79 -1.46 8.70
CA VAL A 29 3.25 -2.02 9.96
C VAL A 29 4.19 -3.04 10.57
N LYS A 30 4.80 -3.89 9.74
CA LYS A 30 5.74 -4.92 10.19
C LYS A 30 6.73 -5.24 9.09
N GLN A 31 7.99 -5.46 9.46
CA GLN A 31 9.00 -6.01 8.56
C GLN A 31 9.62 -7.26 9.17
N THR A 32 9.88 -8.25 8.31
CA THR A 32 10.74 -9.40 8.60
C THR A 32 11.84 -9.47 7.53
N PRO A 33 12.80 -10.40 7.64
CA PRO A 33 13.75 -10.64 6.55
C PRO A 33 13.08 -11.06 5.23
N LYS A 34 11.89 -11.69 5.28
CA LYS A 34 11.22 -12.26 4.08
C LYS A 34 10.00 -11.47 3.63
N THR A 35 9.37 -10.69 4.51
CA THR A 35 8.08 -10.04 4.24
C THR A 35 8.04 -8.60 4.72
N ILE A 36 7.14 -7.83 4.11
CA ILE A 36 6.75 -6.49 4.54
C ILE A 36 5.23 -6.42 4.60
N THR A 37 4.70 -5.93 5.71
CA THR A 37 3.27 -5.64 5.89
C THR A 37 3.09 -4.13 5.88
N VAL A 38 2.24 -3.64 4.99
CA VAL A 38 1.94 -2.22 4.83
C VAL A 38 0.45 -1.96 4.99
N ARG A 39 0.13 -0.73 5.39
CA ARG A 39 -1.22 -0.17 5.30
C ARG A 39 -1.33 0.62 4.00
N LEU A 40 -2.26 0.20 3.15
CA LEU A 40 -2.56 0.83 1.88
C LEU A 40 -3.82 1.66 2.00
N CYS A 41 -3.78 2.87 1.47
CA CYS A 41 -4.91 3.78 1.43
C CYS A 41 -5.21 4.21 -0.02
N SER A 42 -6.44 4.62 -0.27
CA SER A 42 -6.87 5.21 -1.54
C SER A 42 -8.10 6.07 -1.26
N ASP A 43 -7.90 7.38 -1.07
CA ASP A 43 -8.97 8.31 -0.67
C ASP A 43 -9.98 8.60 -1.80
N PHE A 44 -9.67 8.22 -3.05
CA PHE A 44 -10.61 8.26 -4.17
C PHE A 44 -11.44 6.97 -4.34
N SER A 45 -11.21 5.96 -3.49
CA SER A 45 -11.93 4.68 -3.55
C SER A 45 -13.41 4.88 -3.24
N SER A 46 -14.31 4.19 -3.94
CA SER A 46 -15.73 4.13 -3.52
C SER A 46 -15.93 3.32 -2.23
N PHE A 47 -14.95 2.49 -1.85
CA PHE A 47 -14.96 1.75 -0.60
C PHE A 47 -14.29 2.59 0.50
N ARG A 48 -15.11 3.11 1.42
CA ARG A 48 -14.63 3.95 2.54
C ARG A 48 -13.54 3.31 3.37
N GLN A 49 -13.57 1.98 3.53
CA GLN A 49 -12.55 1.22 4.27
C GLN A 49 -11.12 1.41 3.71
N HIS A 50 -11.00 1.79 2.43
CA HIS A 50 -9.70 2.06 1.80
C HIS A 50 -9.18 3.46 2.13
N TRP A 51 -9.99 4.36 2.69
CA TRP A 51 -9.57 5.73 2.96
C TRP A 51 -8.62 5.79 4.16
N THR A 52 -7.73 6.78 4.13
CA THR A 52 -6.77 7.08 5.18
C THR A 52 -7.47 7.37 6.51
N THR A 53 -8.55 8.14 6.47
CA THR A 53 -9.37 8.52 7.61
C THR A 53 -10.82 8.18 7.34
N GLN A 54 -11.45 7.46 8.26
CA GLN A 54 -12.88 7.15 8.20
C GLN A 54 -13.72 8.37 8.62
N PRO A 55 -15.03 8.41 8.30
CA PRO A 55 -15.91 9.52 8.69
C PRO A 55 -15.98 9.79 10.20
N ASP A 56 -15.72 8.78 11.04
CA ASP A 56 -15.68 8.89 12.50
C ASP A 56 -14.31 9.37 13.04
N GLY A 57 -13.39 9.73 12.14
CA GLY A 57 -12.04 10.20 12.48
C GLY A 57 -11.04 9.07 12.78
N THR A 58 -11.45 7.80 12.70
CA THR A 58 -10.55 6.67 12.95
C THR A 58 -9.64 6.38 11.74
N PRO A 59 -8.42 5.86 11.94
CA PRO A 59 -7.53 5.50 10.82
C PRO A 59 -8.06 4.29 10.04
N GLY A 60 -8.26 4.46 8.74
CA GLY A 60 -8.67 3.39 7.83
C GLY A 60 -7.50 2.69 7.13
N GLY A 61 -7.72 2.28 5.89
CA GLY A 61 -6.75 1.60 5.04
C GLY A 61 -6.74 0.08 5.23
N VAL A 62 -6.26 -0.63 4.21
CA VAL A 62 -6.20 -2.09 4.20
C VAL A 62 -4.78 -2.58 4.49
N LEU A 63 -4.66 -3.66 5.28
CA LEU A 63 -3.37 -4.28 5.55
C LEU A 63 -3.04 -5.29 4.46
N LYS A 64 -1.85 -5.17 3.87
CA LYS A 64 -1.35 -6.11 2.87
C LYS A 64 0.07 -6.55 3.20
N THR A 65 0.31 -7.85 3.08
CA THR A 65 1.64 -8.43 3.29
C THR A 65 2.19 -8.92 1.97
N PHE A 66 3.42 -8.53 1.66
CA PHE A 66 4.15 -8.95 0.49
C PHE A 66 5.39 -9.74 0.87
N ARG A 67 5.80 -10.70 0.05
CA ARG A 67 7.18 -11.21 0.11
C ARG A 67 8.10 -10.13 -0.43
N LYS A 68 9.26 -9.93 0.18
CA LYS A 68 10.23 -8.90 -0.24
C LYS A 68 10.71 -9.09 -1.69
N SER A 69 10.69 -10.32 -2.20
CA SER A 69 11.00 -10.66 -3.60
C SER A 69 9.85 -10.44 -4.59
N SER A 70 8.64 -10.12 -4.13
CA SER A 70 7.49 -9.87 -5.01
C SER A 70 7.75 -8.63 -5.88
N ARG A 71 7.48 -8.76 -7.18
CA ARG A 71 7.53 -7.65 -8.15
C ARG A 71 6.18 -6.96 -8.18
N LEU A 72 6.19 -5.64 -8.00
CA LEU A 72 5.01 -4.80 -7.91
C LEU A 72 5.16 -3.62 -8.87
N TYR A 73 4.04 -3.12 -9.40
CA TYR A 73 4.05 -1.85 -10.10
C TYR A 73 4.09 -0.72 -9.08
N GLY A 74 5.23 -0.04 -9.00
CA GLY A 74 5.46 1.06 -8.08
C GLY A 74 5.69 2.38 -8.82
N ILE A 75 5.31 3.46 -8.15
CA ILE A 75 5.73 4.84 -8.44
C ILE A 75 6.43 5.32 -7.17
N ALA A 76 7.73 5.61 -7.31
CA ALA A 76 8.68 5.79 -6.21
C ALA A 76 8.98 7.26 -5.91
#